data_AF-A0A1Y1S9K7-F1
#
_entry.id   AF-A0A1Y1S9K7-F1
#
_cell.length_a   1.000
_cell.length_b   1.000
_cell.length_c   1.000
_cell.angle_alpha   90.00
_cell.angle_beta   90.00
_cell.angle_gamma   90.00
#
_symmetry.space_group_name_H-M   'P 1'
#
loop_
_entity.id
_entity.type
_entity.pdbx_description
1 polymer ?
#
loop_
_entity_poly.entity_id
_entity_poly.type
_entity_poly.pdbx_seq_one_letter_code
_entity_poly.pdbx_strand_id
1 'polypeptide(L)'
;MSENYLQKPEEFKNSGQKIQYEHNDKRINKARDMFYSAFKQCDCSVVDEQCRLKALELAEAIFKFNPEQFPKIVRMKAKSLKENKEICWMIYNDELCSTAFIRMSQDETKSSEQRDCDRKIMEESLKASTKADIQAETTMFKCSKCKKNKCRYYQMQTRSCDEPMTTFVRCTECGHNWKF
;
A
#
# COMPACT_ATOMS: atom_id res chain seq x y z
N MET A 1 -19.10 -31.95 43.52
CA MET A 1 -19.60 -33.17 42.85
C MET A 1 -20.99 -32.80 42.36
N SER A 2 -21.29 -32.69 41.08
CA SER A 2 -20.90 -33.56 39.98
C SER A 2 -21.10 -32.85 38.64
N GLU A 3 -20.35 -33.30 37.64
CA GLU A 3 -20.40 -32.94 36.22
C GLU A 3 -21.79 -33.06 35.58
N ASN A 4 -22.01 -32.30 34.50
CA ASN A 4 -22.79 -32.59 33.29
C ASN A 4 -23.17 -31.26 32.60
N TYR A 5 -23.06 -30.99 31.30
CA TYR A 5 -22.77 -31.80 30.12
C TYR A 5 -22.30 -30.82 29.03
N LEU A 6 -21.25 -31.17 28.28
CA LEU A 6 -21.00 -30.59 26.95
C LEU A 6 -22.22 -30.86 26.07
N GLN A 7 -22.94 -29.83 25.66
CA GLN A 7 -23.89 -29.93 24.55
C GLN A 7 -23.12 -29.84 23.24
N LYS A 8 -23.04 -30.99 22.55
CA LYS A 8 -22.52 -31.12 21.19
C LYS A 8 -23.32 -30.19 20.26
N PRO A 9 -22.68 -29.52 19.29
CA PRO A 9 -23.40 -28.74 18.29
C PRO A 9 -24.27 -29.68 17.45
N GLU A 10 -25.58 -29.38 17.40
CA GLU A 10 -26.56 -30.11 16.62
C GLU A 10 -26.23 -30.04 15.12
N GLU A 11 -26.19 -31.20 14.48
CA GLU A 11 -26.03 -31.35 13.03
C GLU A 11 -27.19 -30.63 12.31
N PHE A 12 -26.90 -29.45 11.75
CA PHE A 12 -27.80 -28.78 10.84
C PHE A 12 -27.86 -29.56 9.52
N LYS A 13 -28.86 -30.43 9.42
CA LYS A 13 -29.33 -31.00 8.15
C LYS A 13 -29.87 -29.86 7.29
N ASN A 14 -29.16 -29.48 6.23
CA ASN A 14 -29.75 -28.66 5.19
C ASN A 14 -30.05 -29.47 3.94
N SER A 15 -31.36 -29.64 3.74
CA SER A 15 -32.06 -30.12 2.56
C SER A 15 -31.45 -29.61 1.25
N GLY A 16 -31.42 -30.48 0.23
CA GLY A 16 -30.89 -30.21 -1.11
C GLY A 16 -31.59 -29.09 -1.87
N GLN A 17 -31.32 -27.85 -1.49
CA GLN A 17 -31.46 -26.69 -2.36
C GLN A 17 -30.19 -26.57 -3.19
N LYS A 18 -30.33 -26.60 -4.51
CA LYS A 18 -29.25 -26.23 -5.43
C LYS A 18 -28.84 -24.79 -5.11
N ILE A 19 -27.73 -24.63 -4.40
CA ILE A 19 -27.13 -23.33 -4.15
C ILE A 19 -26.81 -22.72 -5.52
N GLN A 20 -27.45 -21.59 -5.85
CA GLN A 20 -27.16 -20.87 -7.09
C GLN A 20 -25.87 -20.09 -6.90
N TYR A 21 -24.79 -20.60 -7.47
CA TYR A 21 -23.47 -19.97 -7.41
C TYR A 21 -23.30 -18.81 -8.39
N GLU A 22 -24.27 -18.59 -9.27
CA GLU A 22 -24.21 -17.64 -10.36
C GLU A 22 -25.21 -16.50 -10.14
N HIS A 23 -24.71 -15.28 -10.27
CA HIS A 23 -25.51 -14.07 -10.26
C HIS A 23 -25.95 -13.71 -11.69
N ASN A 24 -27.10 -13.05 -11.83
CA ASN A 24 -27.63 -12.65 -13.13
C ASN A 24 -26.70 -11.65 -13.88
N ASP A 25 -26.06 -10.75 -13.13
CA ASP A 25 -25.07 -9.80 -13.66
C ASP A 25 -23.69 -10.44 -13.85
N LYS A 26 -23.18 -10.41 -15.09
CA LYS A 26 -21.84 -10.88 -15.48
C LYS A 26 -20.71 -10.20 -14.70
N ARG A 27 -20.90 -8.94 -14.27
CA ARG A 27 -19.90 -8.18 -13.50
C ARG A 27 -19.68 -8.78 -12.12
N ILE A 28 -20.76 -9.23 -11.47
CA ILE A 28 -20.71 -9.85 -10.15
C ILE A 28 -20.07 -11.24 -10.24
N ASN A 29 -20.39 -12.03 -11.28
CA ASN A 29 -19.72 -13.31 -11.50
C ASN A 29 -18.20 -13.15 -11.69
N LYS A 30 -17.77 -12.15 -12.46
CA LYS A 30 -16.35 -11.85 -12.63
C LYS A 30 -15.68 -11.41 -11.33
N ALA A 31 -16.37 -10.61 -10.51
CA ALA A 31 -15.87 -10.20 -9.20
C ALA A 31 -15.76 -11.39 -8.24
N ARG A 32 -16.77 -12.27 -8.20
CA ARG A 32 -16.73 -13.55 -7.48
C ARG A 32 -15.51 -14.37 -7.88
N ASP A 33 -15.24 -14.53 -9.18
CA ASP A 33 -14.08 -15.30 -9.65
C ASP A 33 -12.75 -14.69 -9.20
N MET A 34 -12.66 -13.35 -9.15
CA MET A 34 -11.50 -12.65 -8.62
C MET A 34 -11.30 -12.93 -7.12
N PHE A 35 -12.36 -12.86 -6.32
CA PHE A 35 -12.31 -13.16 -4.89
C PHE A 35 -12.01 -14.63 -4.63
N TYR A 36 -12.64 -15.55 -5.37
CA TYR A 36 -12.35 -16.98 -5.31
C TYR A 36 -10.88 -17.28 -5.61
N SER A 37 -10.30 -16.62 -6.62
CA SER A 37 -8.87 -16.75 -6.92
C SER A 37 -7.98 -16.23 -5.78
N ALA A 38 -8.44 -15.24 -5.02
CA ALA A 38 -7.73 -14.73 -3.86
C ALA A 38 -7.78 -15.73 -2.70
N PHE A 39 -8.97 -16.23 -2.34
CA PHE A 39 -9.12 -17.23 -1.28
C PHE A 39 -8.30 -18.51 -1.56
N LYS A 40 -8.32 -19.01 -2.80
CA LYS A 40 -7.55 -20.20 -3.19
C LYS A 40 -6.02 -20.01 -3.10
N GLN A 41 -5.54 -18.78 -3.22
CA GLN A 41 -4.11 -18.47 -3.06
C GLN A 41 -3.71 -18.36 -1.58
N CYS A 42 -4.66 -18.10 -0.69
CA CYS A 42 -4.39 -17.94 0.74
C CYS A 42 -4.29 -19.28 1.48
N ASP A 43 -5.05 -20.30 1.10
CA ASP A 43 -4.99 -21.63 1.71
C ASP A 43 -5.54 -22.76 0.80
N CYS A 44 -4.95 -23.96 0.89
CA CYS A 44 -5.36 -25.15 0.15
C CYS A 44 -6.35 -26.06 0.92
N SER A 45 -6.62 -25.74 2.20
CA SER A 45 -7.49 -26.52 3.09
C SER A 45 -9.00 -26.18 2.96
N VAL A 46 -9.33 -25.19 2.15
CA VAL A 46 -10.67 -24.60 2.10
C VAL A 46 -11.64 -25.45 1.29
N VAL A 47 -12.87 -25.62 1.79
CA VAL A 47 -13.97 -26.22 1.02
C VAL A 47 -14.34 -25.29 -0.14
N ASP A 48 -14.09 -25.74 -1.38
CA ASP A 48 -14.31 -24.95 -2.62
C ASP A 48 -15.71 -24.29 -2.69
N GLU A 49 -16.73 -24.93 -2.13
CA GLU A 49 -18.11 -24.45 -2.09
C GLU A 49 -18.29 -23.23 -1.18
N GLN A 50 -17.78 -23.28 0.05
CA GLN A 50 -17.87 -22.18 1.02
C GLN A 50 -17.11 -20.95 0.53
N CYS A 51 -15.95 -21.16 -0.09
CA CYS A 51 -15.17 -20.14 -0.77
C CYS A 51 -15.97 -19.36 -1.82
N ARG A 52 -16.73 -20.09 -2.65
CA ARG A 52 -17.56 -19.47 -3.71
C ARG A 52 -18.72 -18.66 -3.13
N LEU A 53 -19.33 -19.15 -2.06
CA LEU A 53 -20.41 -18.45 -1.35
C LEU A 53 -19.93 -17.12 -0.76
N LYS A 54 -18.82 -17.14 -0.02
CA LYS A 54 -18.23 -15.92 0.56
C LYS A 54 -17.73 -14.94 -0.50
N ALA A 55 -17.15 -15.44 -1.58
CA ALA A 55 -16.74 -14.62 -2.71
C ALA A 55 -17.93 -13.92 -3.40
N LEU A 56 -19.08 -14.60 -3.49
CA LEU A 56 -20.31 -14.02 -4.03
C LEU A 56 -20.86 -12.95 -3.07
N GLU A 57 -20.93 -13.24 -1.78
CA GLU A 57 -21.40 -12.31 -0.74
C GLU A 57 -20.58 -11.00 -0.76
N LEU A 58 -19.25 -11.09 -0.86
CA LEU A 58 -18.38 -9.93 -1.01
C LEU A 58 -18.67 -9.12 -2.28
N ALA A 59 -18.86 -9.79 -3.41
CA ALA A 59 -19.16 -9.13 -4.68
C ALA A 59 -20.52 -8.40 -4.63
N GLU A 60 -21.55 -9.03 -4.07
CA GLU A 60 -22.88 -8.42 -3.90
C GLU A 60 -22.84 -7.24 -2.93
N ALA A 61 -22.14 -7.39 -1.81
CA ALA A 61 -21.98 -6.32 -0.84
C ALA A 61 -21.31 -5.09 -1.48
N ILE A 62 -20.24 -5.26 -2.27
CA ILE A 62 -19.58 -4.14 -2.97
C ILE A 62 -20.53 -3.49 -3.97
N PHE A 63 -21.27 -4.29 -4.75
CA PHE A 63 -22.23 -3.77 -5.72
C PHE A 63 -23.34 -2.95 -5.07
N LYS A 64 -23.81 -3.38 -3.89
CA LYS A 64 -24.84 -2.68 -3.10
C LYS A 64 -24.33 -1.35 -2.54
N PHE A 65 -23.09 -1.29 -2.04
CA PHE A 65 -22.56 -0.09 -1.40
C PHE A 65 -22.11 0.99 -2.39
N ASN A 66 -21.44 0.59 -3.48
CA ASN A 66 -20.89 1.56 -4.43
C ASN A 66 -20.83 0.98 -5.85
N PRO A 67 -21.94 1.06 -6.62
CA PRO A 67 -22.00 0.53 -7.97
C PRO A 67 -21.11 1.31 -8.95
N GLU A 68 -20.88 2.61 -8.72
CA GLU A 68 -20.06 3.45 -9.60
C GLU A 68 -18.58 3.06 -9.56
N GLN A 69 -18.05 2.80 -8.36
CA GLN A 69 -16.64 2.41 -8.17
C GLN A 69 -16.44 0.89 -8.07
N PHE A 70 -17.46 0.10 -8.42
CA PHE A 70 -17.47 -1.36 -8.27
C PHE A 70 -16.19 -2.04 -8.78
N PRO A 71 -15.73 -1.84 -10.03
CA PRO A 71 -14.53 -2.53 -10.53
C PRO A 71 -13.24 -2.11 -9.80
N LYS A 72 -13.18 -0.87 -9.31
CA LYS A 72 -12.02 -0.33 -8.58
C LYS A 72 -11.93 -0.96 -7.20
N ILE A 73 -13.04 -0.99 -6.47
CA ILE A 73 -13.12 -1.56 -5.11
C ILE A 73 -12.86 -3.06 -5.16
N VAL A 74 -13.44 -3.79 -6.13
CA VAL A 74 -13.22 -5.23 -6.30
C VAL A 74 -11.73 -5.54 -6.49
N ARG A 75 -11.03 -4.84 -7.40
CA ARG A 75 -9.59 -5.07 -7.62
C ARG A 75 -8.77 -4.78 -6.35
N MET A 76 -9.06 -3.68 -5.68
CA MET A 76 -8.36 -3.24 -4.48
C MET A 76 -8.53 -4.25 -3.33
N LYS A 77 -9.77 -4.65 -3.05
CA LYS A 77 -10.08 -5.60 -1.98
C LYS A 77 -9.60 -7.01 -2.30
N ALA A 78 -9.71 -7.46 -3.55
CA ALA A 78 -9.18 -8.76 -3.98
C ALA A 78 -7.65 -8.81 -3.87
N LYS A 79 -6.94 -7.71 -4.18
CA LYS A 79 -5.49 -7.61 -3.94
C LYS A 79 -5.17 -7.70 -2.45
N SER A 80 -5.91 -6.97 -1.61
CA SER A 80 -5.70 -6.99 -0.16
C SER A 80 -5.90 -8.38 0.45
N LEU A 81 -6.87 -9.16 -0.03
CA LEU A 81 -7.07 -10.55 0.40
C LEU A 81 -5.89 -11.45 0.03
N LYS A 82 -5.32 -11.26 -1.16
CA LYS A 82 -4.14 -12.02 -1.60
C LYS A 82 -2.89 -11.72 -0.75
N GLU A 83 -2.74 -10.47 -0.33
CA GLU A 83 -1.57 -10.01 0.41
C GLU A 83 -1.68 -10.29 1.92
N ASN A 84 -2.88 -10.23 2.49
CA ASN A 84 -3.11 -10.44 3.92
C ASN A 84 -3.91 -11.73 4.18
N LYS A 85 -3.18 -12.79 4.55
CA LYS A 85 -3.75 -14.11 4.88
C LYS A 85 -4.62 -14.10 6.14
N GLU A 86 -4.32 -13.25 7.12
CA GLU A 86 -5.08 -13.18 8.37
C GLU A 86 -6.50 -12.67 8.11
N ILE A 87 -6.64 -11.59 7.35
CA ILE A 87 -7.95 -11.05 6.98
C ILE A 87 -8.73 -12.05 6.12
N CYS A 88 -8.04 -12.74 5.21
CA CYS A 88 -8.65 -13.80 4.41
C CYS A 88 -9.26 -14.91 5.31
N TRP A 89 -8.52 -15.33 6.34
CA TRP A 89 -8.97 -16.34 7.30
C TRP A 89 -10.09 -15.84 8.21
N MET A 90 -10.02 -14.59 8.69
CA MET A 90 -11.07 -13.95 9.49
C MET A 90 -12.40 -13.85 8.73
N ILE A 91 -12.36 -13.57 7.43
CA ILE A 91 -13.57 -13.54 6.59
C ILE A 91 -14.10 -14.95 6.35
N TYR A 92 -13.23 -15.93 6.20
CA TYR A 92 -13.64 -17.32 6.02
C TYR A 92 -14.35 -17.89 7.25
N ASN A 93 -13.86 -17.57 8.45
CA ASN A 93 -14.46 -18.02 9.72
C ASN A 93 -15.61 -17.14 10.24
N ASP A 94 -16.05 -16.15 9.45
CA ASP A 94 -17.09 -15.19 9.86
C ASP A 94 -16.74 -14.32 11.09
N GLU A 95 -15.46 -14.22 11.44
CA GLU A 95 -14.98 -13.28 12.46
C GLU A 95 -15.01 -11.83 11.93
N LEU A 96 -14.84 -11.66 10.62
CA LEU A 96 -14.92 -10.37 9.94
C LEU A 96 -16.01 -10.40 8.86
N CYS A 97 -17.07 -9.64 9.08
CA CYS A 97 -18.16 -9.52 8.10
C CYS A 97 -17.73 -8.83 6.80
N SER A 98 -18.25 -9.32 5.67
CA SER A 98 -18.10 -8.74 4.32
C SER A 98 -18.32 -7.23 4.28
N THR A 99 -19.34 -6.73 4.98
CA THR A 99 -19.67 -5.29 5.01
C THR A 99 -18.64 -4.45 5.76
N ALA A 100 -18.09 -4.97 6.86
CA ALA A 100 -17.03 -4.34 7.63
C ALA A 100 -15.74 -4.27 6.80
N PHE A 101 -15.36 -5.38 6.17
CA PHE A 101 -14.17 -5.44 5.31
C PHE A 101 -14.21 -4.43 4.15
N ILE A 102 -15.37 -4.21 3.54
CA ILE A 102 -15.51 -3.22 2.44
C ILE A 102 -15.26 -1.79 2.94
N ARG A 103 -15.71 -1.48 4.16
CA ARG A 103 -15.58 -0.14 4.76
C ARG A 103 -14.19 0.16 5.30
N MET A 104 -13.40 -0.86 5.64
CA MET A 104 -12.02 -0.67 6.10
C MET A 104 -11.19 0.09 5.06
N SER A 105 -10.31 0.95 5.55
CA SER A 105 -9.34 1.68 4.72
C SER A 105 -8.28 0.72 4.14
N GLN A 106 -7.53 1.18 3.14
CA GLN A 106 -6.42 0.39 2.59
C GLN A 106 -5.34 0.11 3.62
N ASP A 107 -5.11 1.04 4.56
CA ASP A 107 -4.07 0.88 5.57
C ASP A 107 -4.45 -0.17 6.63
N GLU A 108 -5.73 -0.18 7.03
CA GLU A 108 -6.27 -1.19 7.94
C GLU A 108 -6.32 -2.58 7.34
N THR A 109 -6.26 -2.74 6.01
CA THR A 109 -6.27 -4.08 5.39
C THR A 109 -4.88 -4.64 5.06
N LYS A 110 -3.81 -3.84 5.21
CA LYS A 110 -2.42 -4.30 5.03
C LYS A 110 -2.00 -5.32 6.10
N SER A 111 -0.96 -6.10 5.82
CA SER A 111 -0.32 -6.92 6.86
C SER A 111 0.43 -6.05 7.88
N SER A 112 0.70 -6.56 9.08
CA SER A 112 1.50 -5.83 10.08
C SER A 112 2.86 -5.40 9.53
N GLU A 113 3.54 -6.31 8.83
CA GLU A 113 4.84 -6.05 8.22
C GLU A 113 4.79 -4.95 7.16
N GLN A 114 3.74 -4.93 6.33
CA GLN A 114 3.54 -3.88 5.31
C GLN A 114 3.33 -2.51 5.95
N ARG A 115 2.54 -2.42 7.03
CA ARG A 115 2.33 -1.16 7.76
C ARG A 115 3.64 -0.63 8.35
N ASP A 116 4.47 -1.52 8.89
CA ASP A 116 5.78 -1.14 9.43
C ASP A 116 6.77 -0.70 8.35
N CYS A 117 6.75 -1.37 7.21
CA CYS A 117 7.55 -0.98 6.04
C CYS A 117 7.14 0.41 5.54
N ASP A 118 5.84 0.65 5.33
CA ASP A 118 5.32 1.93 4.87
C ASP A 118 5.65 3.06 5.85
N ARG A 119 5.57 2.79 7.16
CA ARG A 119 5.96 3.73 8.21
C ARG A 119 7.43 4.13 8.11
N LYS A 120 8.32 3.14 7.90
CA LYS A 120 9.77 3.39 7.73
C LYS A 120 10.05 4.19 6.46
N ILE A 121 9.42 3.83 5.34
CA ILE A 121 9.57 4.55 4.07
C ILE A 121 9.10 6.00 4.21
N MET A 122 7.96 6.22 4.89
CA MET A 122 7.44 7.56 5.15
C MET A 122 8.41 8.37 6.02
N GLU A 123 8.93 7.77 7.09
CA GLU A 123 9.91 8.40 7.98
C GLU A 123 11.21 8.74 7.24
N GLU A 124 11.73 7.83 6.42
CA GLU A 124 12.92 8.05 5.61
C GLU A 124 12.71 9.15 4.57
N SER A 125 11.53 9.21 3.96
CA SER A 125 11.18 10.27 3.00
C SER A 125 11.11 11.65 3.68
N LEU A 126 10.53 11.72 4.88
CA LEU A 126 10.53 12.93 5.72
C LEU A 126 11.96 13.34 6.13
N LYS A 127 12.80 12.38 6.54
CA LYS A 127 14.21 12.64 6.84
C LYS A 127 15.00 13.10 5.61
N ALA A 128 14.75 12.52 4.44
CA ALA A 128 15.43 12.90 3.20
C ALA A 128 15.04 14.32 2.76
N SER A 129 13.76 14.67 2.84
CA SER A 129 13.27 16.02 2.48
C SER A 129 13.75 17.13 3.43
N THR A 130 14.02 16.81 4.69
CA THR A 130 14.51 17.78 5.69
C THR A 130 16.04 17.91 5.72
N LYS A 131 16.78 17.00 5.06
CA LYS A 131 18.24 17.13 4.96
C LYS A 131 18.59 18.34 4.12
N ALA A 132 19.16 19.35 4.77
CA ALA A 132 19.81 20.46 4.07
C ALA A 132 20.98 19.92 3.24
N ASP A 133 21.18 20.47 2.05
CA ASP A 133 22.29 20.11 1.17
C ASP A 133 23.60 20.65 1.78
N ILE A 134 24.23 19.85 2.65
CA ILE A 134 25.51 20.16 3.29
C ILE A 134 26.61 20.01 2.24
N GLN A 135 26.77 21.03 1.40
CA GLN A 135 27.94 21.13 0.52
C GLN A 135 29.07 21.85 1.26
N ALA A 136 30.30 21.41 1.03
CA ALA A 136 31.49 21.93 1.70
C ALA A 136 31.65 23.44 1.46
N GLU A 137 31.79 24.21 2.54
CA GLU A 137 32.09 25.64 2.49
C GLU A 137 33.61 25.87 2.49
N THR A 138 34.09 26.80 1.67
CA THR A 138 35.49 27.23 1.61
C THR A 138 35.61 28.71 2.00
N THR A 139 36.76 29.04 2.60
CA THR A 139 37.16 30.42 2.94
C THR A 139 38.09 31.05 1.91
N MET A 140 38.44 30.33 0.85
CA MET A 140 39.34 30.80 -0.22
C MET A 140 38.81 31.99 -1.01
N PHE A 141 37.49 32.19 -1.03
CA PHE A 141 36.83 33.24 -1.81
C PHE A 141 36.10 34.25 -0.93
N LYS A 142 36.27 35.54 -1.23
CA LYS A 142 35.55 36.65 -0.58
C LYS A 142 34.44 37.17 -1.48
N CYS A 143 33.20 37.17 -0.98
CA CYS A 143 32.05 37.66 -1.74
C CYS A 143 32.16 39.18 -1.99
N SER A 144 31.95 39.61 -3.22
CA SER A 144 31.95 41.04 -3.59
C SER A 144 30.79 41.83 -2.96
N LYS A 145 29.60 41.21 -2.80
CA LYS A 145 28.39 41.84 -2.24
C LYS A 145 28.40 41.94 -0.72
N CYS A 146 28.49 40.81 -0.01
CA CYS A 146 28.39 40.79 1.46
C CYS A 146 29.74 40.80 2.18
N LYS A 147 30.85 40.75 1.45
CA LYS A 147 32.24 40.74 1.96
C LYS A 147 32.59 39.60 2.92
N LYS A 148 31.71 38.60 3.09
CA LYS A 148 31.97 37.37 3.85
C LYS A 148 32.78 36.37 3.03
N ASN A 149 33.56 35.53 3.70
CA ASN A 149 34.40 34.49 3.11
C ASN A 149 33.75 33.10 3.22
N LYS A 150 32.43 33.01 3.08
CA LYS A 150 31.72 31.72 3.09
C LYS A 150 31.15 31.47 1.71
N CYS A 151 31.86 30.64 0.97
CA CYS A 151 31.55 30.34 -0.42
C CYS A 151 31.59 28.83 -0.67
N ARG A 152 30.83 28.38 -1.66
CA ARG A 152 30.93 27.04 -2.24
C ARG A 152 31.42 27.18 -3.66
N TYR A 153 32.26 26.26 -4.13
CA TYR A 153 32.72 26.28 -5.51
C TYR A 153 32.74 24.89 -6.10
N TYR A 154 32.61 24.83 -7.42
CA TYR A 154 32.88 23.64 -8.22
C TYR A 154 33.55 24.07 -9.52
N GLN A 155 34.34 23.18 -10.10
CA GLN A 155 35.04 23.44 -11.35
C GLN A 155 34.41 22.62 -12.46
N MET A 156 34.25 23.23 -13.64
CA MET A 156 33.69 22.58 -14.81
C MET A 156 34.44 23.05 -16.05
N GLN A 157 34.90 22.11 -16.88
CA GLN A 157 35.53 22.45 -18.15
C GLN A 157 34.45 22.98 -19.10
N THR A 158 34.46 24.28 -19.36
CA THR A 158 33.53 24.92 -20.31
C THR A 158 34.23 25.45 -21.56
N ARG A 159 35.55 25.28 -21.61
CA ARG A 159 36.46 25.83 -22.62
C ARG A 159 37.27 24.72 -23.29
N SER A 160 38.03 25.04 -24.33
CA SER A 160 38.87 24.06 -25.05
C SER A 160 39.90 23.41 -24.10
N CYS A 161 40.49 22.30 -24.53
CA CYS A 161 41.46 21.54 -23.73
C CYS A 161 42.70 22.36 -23.34
N ASP A 162 43.06 23.34 -24.17
CA ASP A 162 44.23 24.21 -23.96
C ASP A 162 43.96 25.33 -22.94
N GLU A 163 42.70 25.51 -22.52
CA GLU A 163 42.29 26.53 -21.57
C GLU A 163 41.94 25.89 -20.21
N PRO A 164 42.31 26.54 -19.09
CA PRO A 164 42.04 26.00 -17.77
C PRO A 164 40.53 25.90 -17.49
N MET A 165 40.16 24.99 -16.59
CA MET A 165 38.78 24.82 -16.15
C MET A 165 38.17 26.09 -15.57
N THR A 166 36.86 26.27 -15.77
CA THR A 166 36.13 27.41 -15.20
C THR A 166 35.67 27.08 -13.80
N THR A 167 35.94 27.98 -12.85
CA THR A 167 35.52 27.84 -11.45
C THR A 167 34.24 28.61 -11.23
N PHE A 168 33.18 27.92 -10.81
CA PHE A 168 31.90 28.53 -10.43
C PHE A 168 31.84 28.67 -8.90
N VAL A 169 31.60 29.88 -8.41
CA VAL A 169 31.56 30.18 -6.98
C VAL A 169 30.19 30.76 -6.61
N ARG A 170 29.62 30.28 -5.50
CA ARG A 170 28.37 30.74 -4.89
C ARG A 170 28.61 31.13 -3.44
N CYS A 171 28.25 32.35 -3.05
CA CYS A 171 28.26 32.76 -1.65
C CYS A 171 27.11 32.09 -0.89
N THR A 172 27.39 31.43 0.23
CA THR A 172 26.36 30.75 1.04
C THR A 172 25.56 31.70 1.92
N GLU A 173 26.04 32.93 2.11
CA GLU A 173 25.41 33.92 2.98
C GLU A 173 24.44 34.85 2.22
N CYS A 174 24.75 35.24 0.98
CA CYS A 174 23.90 36.16 0.20
C CYS A 174 23.44 35.59 -1.15
N GLY A 175 23.86 34.37 -1.51
CA GLY A 175 23.48 33.71 -2.75
C GLY A 175 24.10 34.29 -4.03
N HIS A 176 25.04 35.23 -3.93
CA HIS A 176 25.72 35.79 -5.10
C HIS A 176 26.57 34.72 -5.81
N ASN A 177 26.46 34.64 -7.13
CA ASN A 177 27.18 33.70 -7.98
C ASN A 177 28.12 34.45 -8.93
N TRP A 178 29.31 33.92 -9.15
CA TRP A 178 30.26 34.40 -10.17
C TRP A 178 31.15 33.26 -10.68
N LYS A 179 31.85 33.49 -11.78
CA LYS A 179 32.77 32.53 -12.40
C LYS A 179 34.06 33.21 -12.86
N PHE A 180 35.16 32.46 -12.94
CA PHE A 180 36.43 32.87 -13.54
C PHE A 180 37.16 31.67 -14.14
#